data_AF-A0A832G2T4-F1
#
_entry.id   AF-A0A832G2T4-F1
#
_cell.length_a   1.000
_cell.length_b   1.000
_cell.length_c   1.000
_cell.angle_alpha   90.00
_cell.angle_beta   90.00
_cell.angle_gamma   90.00
#
_symmetry.space_group_name_H-M   'P 1'
#
loop_
_entity.id
_entity.type
_entity.pdbx_description
1 polymer ?
#
loop_
_entity_poly.entity_id
_entity_poly.type
_entity_poly.pdbx_seq_one_letter_code
_entity_poly.pdbx_strand_id
1 'polypeptide(L)' 'MEFDWQNLPFDPGPLTLKEIEESFEDPFAIRLLPDSKRFAVQARYFNLGMASSGVGIFSVFKTNGRQIRVICAR' A
#
# COMPACT_ATOMS: atom_id res chain seq x y z
N MET A 1 1.00 -11.92 3.07
CA MET A 1 2.00 -11.30 2.16
C MET A 1 3.13 -10.77 3.03
N GLU A 2 4.36 -10.70 2.52
CA GLU A 2 5.50 -10.15 3.29
C GLU A 2 5.65 -8.66 2.97
N PHE A 3 5.65 -7.79 3.99
CA PHE A 3 5.93 -6.37 3.83
C PHE A 3 7.43 -6.08 4.04
N ASP A 4 8.01 -5.34 3.11
CA ASP A 4 9.38 -4.82 3.22
C ASP A 4 9.37 -3.40 3.78
N TRP A 5 9.67 -3.28 5.07
CA TRP A 5 9.79 -2.01 5.79
C TRP A 5 11.24 -1.48 5.90
N GLN A 6 12.20 -2.10 5.22
CA GLN A 6 13.59 -1.63 5.28
C GLN A 6 13.74 -0.31 4.50
N ASN A 7 14.32 0.69 5.17
CA ASN A 7 14.53 2.03 4.60
C ASN A 7 13.22 2.62 4.05
N LEU A 8 12.28 2.90 4.95
CA LEU A 8 10.97 3.47 4.59
C LEU A 8 11.18 4.74 3.72
N PRO A 9 10.61 4.81 2.51
CA PRO A 9 10.82 5.96 1.62
C PRO A 9 9.89 7.14 1.93
N PHE A 10 9.07 7.04 2.98
CA PHE A 10 8.08 8.05 3.37
C PHE A 10 7.92 8.10 4.89
N ASP A 11 7.35 9.19 5.38
CA ASP A 11 6.88 9.33 6.77
C ASP A 11 5.39 8.94 6.82
N PRO A 12 4.99 7.92 7.61
CA PRO A 12 3.60 7.51 7.77
C PRO A 12 2.76 8.47 8.64
N GLY A 13 3.39 9.45 9.30
CA GLY A 13 2.70 10.40 10.17
C GLY A 13 2.01 9.71 11.34
N PRO A 14 0.68 9.83 11.51
CA PRO A 14 -0.04 9.20 12.63
C PRO A 14 -0.28 7.70 12.43
N LEU A 15 -0.14 7.18 11.20
CA LEU A 15 -0.43 5.79 10.89
C LEU A 15 0.68 4.88 11.40
N THR A 16 0.29 3.75 12.00
CA THR A 16 1.24 2.68 12.31
C THR A 16 1.49 1.80 11.11
N LEU A 17 2.68 1.18 11.03
CA LEU A 17 2.97 0.20 9.97
C LEU A 17 1.95 -0.95 9.96
N LYS A 18 1.50 -1.36 11.15
CA LYS A 18 0.48 -2.41 11.33
C LYS A 18 -0.86 -2.01 10.71
N GLU A 19 -1.36 -0.79 10.94
CA GLU A 19 -2.60 -0.32 10.32
C GLU A 19 -2.50 -0.30 8.80
N ILE A 20 -1.33 0.07 8.27
CA ILE A 20 -1.08 -0.01 6.84
C ILE A 20 -1.18 -1.47 6.37
N GLU A 21 -0.54 -2.43 7.04
CA GLU A 21 -0.66 -3.87 6.70
C GLU A 21 -2.10 -4.36 6.72
N GLU A 22 -2.85 -4.02 7.77
CA GLU A 22 -4.26 -4.38 7.93
C GLU A 22 -5.11 -3.87 6.76
N SER A 23 -4.82 -2.66 6.24
CA SER A 23 -5.53 -2.12 5.07
C SER A 23 -5.35 -2.92 3.78
N PHE A 24 -4.34 -3.78 3.68
CA PHE A 24 -4.16 -4.70 2.54
C PHE A 24 -4.91 -6.01 2.72
N GLU A 25 -5.30 -6.34 3.94
CA GLU A 25 -6.07 -7.53 4.32
C GLU A 25 -7.57 -7.25 4.36
N ASP A 26 -7.98 -5.98 4.23
CA ASP A 26 -9.38 -5.59 4.10
C ASP A 26 -10.05 -6.33 2.92
N PRO A 27 -11.11 -7.13 3.17
CA PRO A 27 -11.81 -7.91 2.15
C PRO A 27 -12.54 -7.03 1.12
N PHE A 28 -12.78 -5.75 1.45
CA PHE A 28 -13.44 -4.78 0.58
C PHE A 28 -12.47 -3.77 -0.04
N ALA A 29 -11.15 -3.98 0.14
CA ALA A 29 -10.16 -3.11 -0.44
C ALA A 29 -10.19 -3.12 -1.97
N ILE A 30 -10.00 -1.94 -2.55
CA ILE A 30 -9.85 -1.78 -3.99
C ILE A 30 -8.36 -1.64 -4.31
N ARG A 31 -7.86 -2.52 -5.19
CA ARG A 31 -6.50 -2.40 -5.73
C ARG A 31 -6.54 -2.04 -7.21
N LEU A 32 -5.89 -0.94 -7.56
CA LEU A 32 -5.88 -0.41 -8.91
C LEU A 32 -4.48 -0.55 -9.52
N LEU A 33 -4.43 -1.11 -10.72
CA LEU A 33 -3.27 -1.04 -11.61
C LEU A 33 -3.48 0.16 -12.55
N PRO A 34 -2.61 1.18 -12.54
CA PRO A 34 -2.73 2.28 -13.48
C PRO A 34 -2.46 1.81 -14.91
N ASP A 35 -3.35 2.20 -15.83
CA ASP A 35 -3.30 1.83 -17.26
C ASP A 35 -2.45 2.81 -18.10
N SER A 36 -2.12 3.98 -17.56
CA SER A 36 -1.29 4.96 -18.24
C SER A 36 0.17 4.54 -18.28
N LYS A 37 0.76 4.62 -19.49
CA LYS A 37 2.19 4.33 -19.73
C LYS A 37 3.12 5.10 -18.79
N ARG A 38 2.75 6.30 -18.34
CA ARG A 38 3.55 7.10 -17.39
C ARG A 38 3.76 6.39 -16.06
N PHE A 39 2.79 5.61 -15.60
CA PHE A 39 2.83 4.92 -14.31
C PHE A 39 3.20 3.44 -14.45
N ALA A 40 2.90 2.83 -15.60
CA ALA A 40 3.23 1.43 -15.90
C ALA A 40 4.73 1.12 -15.86
N VAL A 41 5.60 2.07 -16.22
CA VAL A 41 7.07 1.88 -16.24
C VAL A 41 7.64 1.59 -14.85
N GLN A 42 6.96 2.00 -13.77
CA GLN A 42 7.47 1.88 -12.40
C GLN A 42 6.75 0.81 -11.56
N ALA A 43 5.87 0.00 -12.15
CA ALA A 43 5.09 -1.04 -11.47
C ALA A 43 4.48 -0.57 -10.13
N ARG A 44 3.84 0.61 -10.15
CA ARG A 44 3.17 1.19 -8.99
C ARG A 44 1.68 0.89 -9.03
N TYR A 45 1.16 0.44 -7.90
CA TYR A 45 -0.24 0.09 -7.69
C TYR A 45 -0.81 0.96 -6.58
N PHE A 46 -2.13 1.06 -6.54
CA PHE A 46 -2.86 1.74 -5.47
C PHE A 46 -3.66 0.74 -4.66
N ASN A 47 -3.68 0.92 -3.34
CA ASN A 47 -4.57 0.23 -2.41
C ASN A 47 -5.45 1.28 -1.73
N LEU A 48 -6.76 1.07 -1.76
CA LEU A 48 -7.74 1.79 -0.97
C LEU A 48 -8.39 0.75 -0.06
N GLY A 49 -8.00 0.73 1.21
CA GLY A 49 -8.51 -0.24 2.17
C GLY A 49 -8.63 0.37 3.56
N MET A 50 -9.17 -0.39 4.50
CA MET A 50 -9.43 0.06 5.86
C MET A 50 -8.63 -0.76 6.87
N ALA A 51 -8.00 -0.11 7.84
CA ALA A 51 -7.39 -0.78 8.98
C ALA A 51 -8.44 -1.37 9.93
N SER A 52 -8.05 -2.26 10.84
CA SER A 52 -8.97 -2.85 11.82
C SER A 52 -9.58 -1.82 12.78
N SER A 53 -8.91 -0.68 12.95
CA SER A 53 -9.37 0.50 13.70
C SER A 53 -10.50 1.27 13.01
N GLY A 54 -10.83 0.94 11.75
CA GLY A 54 -11.81 1.65 10.93
C GLY A 54 -11.24 2.84 10.16
N VAL A 55 -9.92 3.07 10.23
CA VAL A 55 -9.25 4.14 9.49
C VAL A 55 -9.07 3.72 8.03
N GLY A 56 -9.62 4.50 7.10
CA GLY A 56 -9.37 4.33 5.67
C GLY A 56 -7.95 4.79 5.32
N ILE A 57 -7.21 3.94 4.61
CA ILE A 57 -5.81 4.17 4.23
C ILE A 57 -5.69 4.04 2.71
N PHE A 58 -5.11 5.07 2.10
CA PHE A 58 -4.66 5.05 0.72
C PHE A 58 -3.16 4.76 0.68
N SER A 59 -2.77 3.69 -0.02
CA SER A 59 -1.36 3.32 -0.19
C SER A 59 -0.96 3.24 -1.66
N VAL A 60 0.25 3.71 -1.95
CA VAL A 60 0.96 3.45 -3.22
C VAL A 60 2.00 2.38 -2.94
N PHE A 61 2.00 1.29 -3.70
CA PHE A 61 2.91 0.17 -3.45
C PHE A 61 3.45 -0.44 -4.74
N LYS A 62 4.53 -1.22 -4.61
CA LYS A 62 5.01 -2.13 -5.66
C LYS A 62 5.03 -3.54 -5.11
N THR A 63 4.85 -4.53 -5.99
CA THR A 63 4.88 -5.94 -5.60
C THR A 63 5.50 -6.80 -6.70
N ASN A 64 6.12 -7.91 -6.30
CA ASN A 64 6.56 -8.99 -7.19
C ASN A 64 5.69 -10.26 -7.05
N GLY A 65 4.52 -10.16 -6.40
CA GLY A 65 3.64 -11.29 -6.10
C GLY A 65 3.95 -12.02 -4.79
N ARG A 66 5.13 -11.79 -4.18
CA ARG A 66 5.51 -12.35 -2.87
C ARG A 66 5.62 -11.28 -1.80
N GLN A 67 6.32 -10.20 -2.14
CA GLN A 67 6.58 -9.08 -1.25
C GLN A 67 5.84 -7.83 -1.70
N ILE A 68 5.40 -7.03 -0.74
CA ILE A 68 4.85 -5.70 -0.94
C ILE A 68 5.85 -4.70 -0.37
N ARG A 69 6.16 -3.68 -1.16
CA ARG A 69 6.88 -2.50 -0.69
C ARG A 69 6.01 -1.28 -0.85
N VAL A 70 5.62 -0.69 0.29
CA VAL A 70 4.84 0.55 0.33
C VAL A 70 5.77 1.73 0.05
N ILE A 71 5.33 2.59 -0.86
CA ILE A 71 6.08 3.77 -1.30
C ILE A 71 5.49 5.03 -0.65
N CYS A 72 4.19 5.03 -0.38
CA CYS A 72 3.48 6.08 0.34
C CYS A 72 2.22 5.48 0.97
N ALA A 73 1.81 5.96 2.16
CA ALA A 73 0.53 5.65 2.78
C ALA A 73 -0.02 6.90 3.48
N ARG A 74 -1.32 7.17 3.33
CA ARG A 74 -2.01 8.32 3.93
C ARG A 74 -3.42 7.96 4.34
#